data_AF-A0A534MSB6-F1
#
_entry.id   AF-A0A534MSB6-F1
#
_cell.length_a   1.000
_cell.length_b   1.000
_cell.length_c   1.000
_cell.angle_alpha   90.00
_cell.angle_beta   90.00
_cell.angle_gamma   90.00
#
_symmetry.space_group_name_H-M   'P 1'
#
loop_
_entity.id
_entity.type
_entity.pdbx_description
1 polymer ?
#
loop_
_entity_poly.entity_id
_entity_poly.type
_entity_poly.pdbx_seq_one_letter_code
_entity_poly.pdbx_strand_id
1 'polypeptide(L)'
;MTLRSESGPESTTSGMKISNRCRGRPNPYGGAGIRAGSMPKGDRPIVLYPAYFDLARTRDQGRRVAKRWAVESPTAQEVTAAAKALGLQPELEEGKAFPSTPWRKEGRVLVRADYYKTSILQKVAQRIKESR
;
A
#
# COMPACT_ATOMS: atom_id res chain seq x y z
N MET A 1 -16.20 -69.95 24.00
CA MET A 1 -15.14 -69.52 24.93
C MET A 1 -13.84 -69.36 24.14
N THR A 2 -13.53 -68.14 23.73
CA THR A 2 -12.15 -67.72 23.44
C THR A 2 -12.12 -66.20 23.52
N LEU A 3 -11.70 -65.73 24.69
CA LEU A 3 -11.29 -64.36 24.94
C LEU A 3 -10.02 -64.08 24.14
N ARG A 4 -10.01 -63.00 23.36
CA ARG A 4 -8.76 -62.34 22.99
C ARG A 4 -8.97 -60.84 23.04
N SER A 5 -8.55 -60.28 24.15
CA SER A 5 -8.29 -58.86 24.36
C SER A 5 -7.19 -58.42 23.39
N GLU A 6 -7.46 -57.41 22.58
CA GLU A 6 -6.42 -56.62 21.92
C GLU A 6 -6.56 -55.17 22.36
N SER A 7 -5.76 -54.87 23.38
CA SER A 7 -5.27 -53.56 23.74
C SER A 7 -4.39 -53.00 22.61
N GLY A 8 -4.72 -51.80 22.12
CA GLY A 8 -3.88 -51.02 21.20
C GLY A 8 -3.99 -49.52 21.52
N PRO A 9 -2.88 -48.77 21.57
CA PRO A 9 -2.75 -47.53 22.35
C PRO A 9 -3.32 -46.27 21.69
N GLU A 10 -3.86 -45.41 22.55
CA GLU A 10 -4.23 -44.03 22.30
C GLU A 10 -2.99 -43.21 21.86
N SER A 11 -2.87 -42.96 20.55
CA SER A 11 -1.87 -42.03 20.04
C SER A 11 -2.32 -40.59 20.31
N THR A 12 -1.95 -40.15 21.50
CA THR A 12 -1.83 -38.74 21.85
C THR A 12 -0.76 -38.12 20.96
N THR A 13 -1.14 -37.35 19.95
CA THR A 13 -0.19 -36.50 19.25
C THR A 13 -0.74 -35.09 19.12
N SER A 14 -0.21 -34.27 20.03
CA SER A 14 0.19 -32.90 19.79
C SER A 14 -0.92 -31.96 19.31
N GLY A 15 -1.58 -31.35 20.30
CA GLY A 15 -2.17 -30.04 20.13
C GLY A 15 -1.10 -29.07 19.63
N MET A 16 -1.02 -28.90 18.31
CA MET A 16 -0.39 -27.75 17.69
C MET A 16 -1.26 -26.54 18.03
N LYS A 17 -0.97 -25.96 19.20
CA LYS A 17 -1.38 -24.62 19.56
C LYS A 17 -0.85 -23.72 18.46
N ILE A 18 -1.71 -23.28 17.56
CA ILE A 18 -1.44 -22.09 16.75
C ILE A 18 -1.40 -20.96 17.76
N SER A 19 -0.21 -20.75 18.30
CA SER A 19 0.05 -19.77 19.32
C SER A 19 -0.38 -18.43 18.78
N ASN A 20 -1.35 -17.84 19.47
CA ASN A 20 -1.88 -16.51 19.25
C ASN A 20 -0.75 -15.48 19.46
N ARG A 21 0.13 -15.30 18.47
CA ARG A 21 1.23 -14.33 18.52
C ARG A 21 1.55 -13.74 17.15
N CYS A 22 0.52 -13.20 16.51
CA CYS A 22 0.69 -11.98 15.74
C CYS A 22 -0.43 -11.05 16.18
N ARG A 23 -0.19 -10.31 17.27
CA ARG A 23 -0.95 -9.06 17.51
C ARG A 23 -0.84 -8.27 16.21
N GLY A 24 -1.93 -8.23 15.45
CA GLY A 24 -2.00 -7.45 14.22
C GLY A 24 -1.51 -6.06 14.59
N ARG A 25 -0.37 -5.66 14.03
CA ARG A 25 0.02 -4.25 14.11
C ARG A 25 -1.19 -3.50 13.56
N PRO A 26 -1.77 -2.54 14.31
CA PRO A 26 -2.89 -1.78 13.79
C PRO A 26 -2.46 -1.22 12.44
N ASN A 27 -3.25 -1.51 11.41
CA ASN A 27 -2.96 -1.06 10.06
C ASN A 27 -2.80 0.46 10.12
N PRO A 28 -1.61 1.03 9.85
CA PRO A 28 -1.41 2.48 9.91
C PRO A 28 -2.16 3.22 8.79
N TYR A 29 -2.95 2.50 7.99
CA TYR A 29 -3.73 2.97 6.85
C TYR A 29 -5.20 2.47 6.91
N GLY A 30 -5.73 2.18 8.09
CA GLY A 30 -7.12 1.73 8.25
C GLY A 30 -7.54 1.77 9.72
N GLY A 31 -8.05 2.92 10.14
CA GLY A 31 -8.57 3.17 11.48
C GLY A 31 -8.58 4.67 11.76
N ALA A 32 -9.69 5.17 12.33
CA ALA A 32 -9.84 6.55 12.77
C ALA A 32 -8.68 6.94 13.71
N GLY A 33 -7.86 7.91 13.28
CA GLY A 33 -6.70 8.36 14.08
C GLY A 33 -5.55 8.87 13.22
N ILE A 34 -5.78 9.92 12.43
CA ILE A 34 -4.68 10.71 11.88
C ILE A 34 -4.05 11.46 13.06
N ARG A 35 -2.88 10.99 13.55
CA ARG A 35 -2.08 11.79 14.48
C ARG A 35 -1.72 13.09 13.77
N ALA A 36 -2.07 14.23 14.36
CA ALA A 36 -1.72 15.58 13.90
C ALA A 36 -0.21 15.89 13.97
N GLY A 37 0.64 14.90 13.70
CA GLY A 37 2.09 14.98 13.80
C GLY A 37 2.73 15.08 12.43
N SER A 38 3.10 16.32 12.05
CA SER A 38 3.85 16.71 10.85
C SER A 38 3.00 17.06 9.62
N MET A 39 2.34 18.21 9.68
CA MET A 39 1.97 18.96 8.47
C MET A 39 3.25 19.23 7.63
N PRO A 40 3.22 19.12 6.30
CA PRO A 40 4.31 19.64 5.49
C PRO A 40 4.47 21.15 5.76
N LYS A 41 5.63 21.53 6.30
CA LYS A 41 5.98 22.93 6.58
C LYS A 41 6.23 23.62 5.23
N GLY A 42 5.25 24.38 4.74
CA GLY A 42 5.35 25.26 3.57
C GLY A 42 4.82 24.70 2.24
N ASP A 43 4.80 25.56 1.22
CA ASP A 43 4.34 25.37 -0.17
C ASP A 43 5.15 24.35 -0.98
N ARG A 44 5.75 23.34 -0.32
CA ARG A 44 6.53 22.31 -0.98
C ARG A 44 5.60 21.33 -1.70
N PRO A 45 5.72 21.16 -3.02
CA PRO A 45 4.90 20.20 -3.74
C PRO A 45 5.23 18.76 -3.31
N ILE A 46 4.20 17.95 -3.14
CA ILE A 46 4.31 16.55 -2.76
C ILE A 46 4.62 15.73 -4.01
N VAL A 47 5.75 15.04 -4.01
CA VAL A 47 6.15 14.16 -5.13
C VAL A 47 5.44 12.81 -5.03
N LEU A 48 4.70 12.47 -6.08
CA LEU A 48 4.09 11.17 -6.32
C LEU A 48 4.78 10.48 -7.50
N TYR A 49 5.29 9.27 -7.25
CA TYR A 49 5.81 8.41 -8.31
C TYR A 49 4.77 7.32 -8.62
N PRO A 50 4.61 6.91 -9.89
CA PRO A 50 3.75 5.78 -10.25
C PRO A 50 4.14 4.49 -9.48
N ALA A 51 5.44 4.26 -9.28
CA ALA A 51 5.98 3.16 -8.46
C ALA A 51 5.42 3.07 -7.01
N TYR A 52 4.83 4.13 -6.46
CA TYR A 52 4.19 4.09 -5.14
C TYR A 52 2.89 3.30 -5.12
N PHE A 53 2.20 3.25 -6.26
CA PHE A 53 0.89 2.60 -6.45
C PHE A 53 1.00 1.21 -7.07
N ASP A 54 2.19 0.85 -7.54
CA ASP A 54 2.45 -0.39 -8.28
C ASP A 54 2.27 -1.62 -7.37
N LEU A 55 1.37 -2.52 -7.78
CA LEU A 55 1.10 -3.77 -7.09
C LEU A 55 2.28 -4.74 -7.18
N ALA A 56 3.00 -4.76 -8.31
CA ALA A 56 4.10 -5.68 -8.58
C ALA A 56 5.32 -5.41 -7.68
N ARG A 57 5.48 -4.18 -7.20
CA ARG A 57 6.60 -3.77 -6.34
C ARG A 57 6.34 -4.09 -4.88
N THR A 58 7.35 -4.57 -4.14
CA THR A 58 7.27 -4.73 -2.68
C THR A 58 7.32 -3.37 -1.95
N ARG A 59 7.13 -3.36 -0.62
CA ARG A 59 7.25 -2.11 0.16
C ARG A 59 8.67 -1.53 0.11
N ASP A 60 9.66 -2.42 0.09
CA ASP A 60 11.08 -2.06 0.03
C ASP A 60 11.45 -1.51 -1.35
N GLN A 61 10.83 -2.04 -2.41
CA GLN A 61 11.01 -1.59 -3.80
C GLN A 61 10.28 -0.28 -4.15
N GLY A 62 9.51 0.29 -3.22
CA GLY A 62 8.91 1.61 -3.38
C GLY A 62 7.40 1.68 -3.18
N ARG A 63 6.67 0.56 -3.10
CA ARG A 63 5.21 0.61 -2.88
C ARG A 63 4.91 1.27 -1.53
N ARG A 64 4.08 2.30 -1.53
CA ARG A 64 3.67 3.02 -0.30
C ARG A 64 2.22 2.73 0.09
N VAL A 65 1.43 2.24 -0.84
CA VAL A 65 0.01 1.93 -0.65
C VAL A 65 -0.20 0.45 -0.27
N ALA A 66 -1.30 0.14 0.41
CA ALA A 66 -1.70 -1.24 0.72
C ALA A 66 -2.09 -1.99 -0.57
N LYS A 67 -1.83 -3.31 -0.63
CA LYS A 67 -2.13 -4.15 -1.80
C LYS A 67 -3.58 -4.01 -2.29
N ARG A 68 -4.53 -3.91 -1.36
CA ARG A 68 -5.97 -3.77 -1.68
C ARG A 68 -6.33 -2.48 -2.46
N TRP A 69 -5.45 -1.46 -2.49
CA TRP A 69 -5.63 -0.19 -3.24
C TRP A 69 -4.54 -0.01 -4.30
N ALA A 70 -3.56 -0.91 -4.37
CA ALA A 70 -2.51 -0.84 -5.38
C ALA A 70 -3.07 -1.30 -6.74
N VAL A 71 -2.47 -0.81 -7.81
CA VAL A 71 -2.90 -1.03 -9.20
C VAL A 71 -1.75 -1.64 -9.98
N GLU A 72 -2.07 -2.48 -10.96
CA GLU A 72 -1.07 -3.08 -11.85
C GLU A 72 -0.61 -2.06 -12.89
N SER A 73 0.70 -1.90 -13.03
CA SER A 73 1.33 -1.00 -14.02
C SER A 73 0.74 0.43 -14.04
N PRO A 74 0.82 1.18 -12.92
CA PRO A 74 0.30 2.54 -12.86
C PRO A 74 1.06 3.47 -13.80
N THR A 75 0.33 4.38 -14.47
CA THR A 75 0.90 5.43 -15.32
C THR A 75 0.85 6.78 -14.63
N ALA A 76 1.77 7.69 -14.97
CA ALA A 76 1.74 9.05 -14.41
C ALA A 76 0.51 9.85 -14.86
N GLN A 77 -0.06 9.53 -16.02
CA GLN A 77 -1.30 10.12 -16.51
C GLN A 77 -2.50 9.75 -15.62
N GLU A 78 -2.64 8.49 -15.23
CA GLU A 78 -3.70 8.05 -14.30
C GLU A 78 -3.58 8.72 -12.94
N VAL A 79 -2.35 8.82 -12.41
CA VAL A 79 -2.08 9.51 -11.15
C VAL A 79 -2.49 10.99 -11.24
N THR A 80 -2.20 11.63 -12.38
CA THR A 80 -2.57 13.02 -12.65
C THR A 80 -4.10 13.18 -12.75
N ALA A 81 -4.77 12.32 -13.51
CA ALA A 81 -6.23 12.33 -13.67
C ALA A 81 -6.95 12.11 -12.33
N ALA A 82 -6.49 11.15 -11.53
CA ALA A 82 -7.02 10.89 -10.21
C ALA A 82 -6.79 12.07 -9.26
N ALA A 83 -5.62 12.71 -9.28
CA ALA A 83 -5.34 13.89 -8.48
C ALA A 83 -6.21 15.10 -8.90
N LYS A 84 -6.43 15.31 -10.20
CA LYS A 84 -7.36 16.33 -10.72
C LYS A 84 -8.79 16.08 -10.27
N ALA A 85 -9.25 14.82 -10.33
CA ALA A 85 -10.58 14.44 -9.87
C ALA A 85 -10.80 14.68 -8.36
N LEU A 86 -9.73 14.67 -7.57
CA LEU A 86 -9.76 15.00 -6.14
C LEU A 86 -9.69 16.52 -5.86
N GLY A 87 -9.67 17.36 -6.89
CA GLY A 87 -9.56 18.82 -6.76
C GLY A 87 -8.17 19.30 -6.35
N LEU A 88 -7.13 18.48 -6.52
CA LEU A 88 -5.75 18.88 -6.27
C LEU A 88 -5.14 19.57 -7.49
N GLN A 89 -4.00 20.22 -7.32
CA GLN A 89 -3.21 20.81 -8.41
C GLN A 89 -2.01 19.91 -8.74
N PRO A 90 -2.17 18.90 -9.64
CA PRO A 90 -1.07 18.08 -10.10
C PRO A 90 -0.34 18.72 -11.28
N GLU A 91 0.98 18.70 -11.23
CA GLU A 91 1.90 19.05 -12.30
C GLU A 91 2.63 17.78 -12.74
N LEU A 92 2.50 17.45 -14.02
CA LEU A 92 3.06 16.23 -14.60
C LEU A 92 4.41 16.55 -15.22
N GLU A 93 5.46 15.88 -14.75
CA GLU A 93 6.79 15.93 -15.34
C GLU A 93 7.13 14.60 -16.00
N GLU A 94 6.82 14.50 -17.30
CA GLU A 94 7.20 13.37 -18.13
C GLU A 94 8.70 13.47 -18.45
N GLY A 95 9.48 12.43 -18.16
CA GLY A 95 10.94 12.41 -18.39
C GLY A 95 11.80 12.28 -17.14
N LYS A 96 11.22 12.37 -15.94
CA LYS A 96 11.90 11.94 -14.70
C LYS A 96 11.70 10.45 -14.47
N ALA A 97 12.77 9.77 -14.08
CA ALA A 97 12.73 8.37 -13.70
C ALA A 97 12.69 8.23 -12.17
N PHE A 98 12.15 7.12 -11.70
CA PHE A 98 12.23 6.77 -10.28
C PHE A 98 13.69 6.41 -9.94
N PRO A 99 14.27 6.90 -8.82
CA PRO A 99 15.69 6.68 -8.51
C PRO A 99 16.13 5.22 -8.49
N SER A 100 15.23 4.30 -8.09
CA SER A 100 15.52 2.86 -8.07
C SER A 100 15.43 2.19 -9.45
N THR A 101 14.78 2.85 -10.43
CA THR A 101 14.63 2.33 -11.79
C THR A 101 14.87 3.45 -12.81
N PRO A 102 16.13 3.93 -12.94
CA PRO A 102 16.48 5.06 -13.81
C PRO A 102 16.20 4.79 -15.30
N TRP A 103 16.16 3.52 -15.71
CA TRP A 103 15.81 3.10 -17.07
C TRP A 103 14.32 3.30 -17.41
N ARG A 104 13.42 3.32 -16.42
CA ARG A 104 11.98 3.46 -16.65
C ARG A 104 11.57 4.93 -16.42
N LYS A 105 11.42 5.67 -17.52
CA LYS A 105 11.02 7.09 -17.54
C LYS A 105 9.50 7.24 -17.38
N GLU A 106 8.96 6.73 -16.27
CA GLU A 106 7.52 6.76 -15.99
C GLU A 106 7.00 8.16 -15.66
N GLY A 107 7.90 9.13 -15.44
CA GLY A 107 7.56 10.48 -15.00
C GLY A 107 7.41 10.61 -13.48
N ARG A 108 7.21 11.84 -13.03
CA ARG A 108 6.81 12.16 -11.65
C ARG A 108 5.64 13.13 -11.67
N VAL A 109 4.78 13.04 -10.66
CA VAL A 109 3.66 13.97 -10.48
C VAL A 109 3.92 14.78 -9.22
N LEU A 110 3.95 16.09 -9.35
CA LEU A 110 4.04 17.03 -8.23
C LEU A 110 2.63 17.48 -7.86
N VAL A 111 2.26 17.35 -6.60
CA VAL A 111 0.92 17.71 -6.13
C VAL A 111 1.01 18.78 -5.05
N ARG A 112 0.40 19.94 -5.30
CA ARG A 112 0.21 20.95 -4.25
C ARG A 112 -1.09 20.64 -3.52
N ALA A 113 -0.99 20.44 -2.21
CA ALA A 113 -2.10 20.06 -1.35
C ALA A 113 -1.78 20.35 0.11
N ASP A 114 -2.80 20.76 0.87
CA ASP A 114 -2.71 21.00 2.31
C ASP A 114 -2.86 19.71 3.13
N TYR A 115 -2.98 18.56 2.46
CA TYR A 115 -3.18 17.25 3.07
C TYR A 115 -1.86 16.51 3.32
N TYR A 116 -1.90 15.55 4.24
CA TYR A 116 -0.79 14.62 4.48
C TYR A 116 -0.48 13.77 3.25
N LYS A 117 0.82 13.57 2.97
CA LYS A 117 1.31 12.73 1.86
C LYS A 117 0.68 11.33 1.87
N THR A 118 0.59 10.70 3.04
CA THR A 118 -0.02 9.37 3.20
C THR A 118 -1.52 9.35 2.88
N SER A 119 -2.24 10.42 3.24
CA SER A 119 -3.67 10.57 2.93
C SER A 119 -3.89 10.78 1.43
N ILE A 120 -3.06 11.61 0.78
CA ILE A 120 -3.13 11.83 -0.67
C ILE A 120 -2.86 10.53 -1.41
N LEU A 121 -1.82 9.79 -1.03
CA LEU A 121 -1.50 8.50 -1.63
C LEU A 121 -2.68 7.52 -1.55
N GLN A 122 -3.38 7.46 -0.41
CA GLN A 122 -4.54 6.58 -0.28
C GLN A 122 -5.71 7.04 -1.16
N LYS A 123 -6.08 8.32 -1.10
CA LYS A 123 -7.19 8.88 -1.89
C LYS A 123 -6.95 8.71 -3.39
N VAL A 124 -5.74 9.02 -3.86
CA VAL A 124 -5.33 8.85 -5.26
C VAL A 124 -5.41 7.39 -5.66
N ALA A 125 -4.89 6.47 -4.84
CA ALA A 125 -4.93 5.04 -5.15
C ALA A 125 -6.37 4.51 -5.24
N GLN A 126 -7.24 4.94 -4.33
CA GLN A 126 -8.67 4.60 -4.35
C GLN A 126 -9.32 5.07 -5.64
N ARG A 127 -9.05 6.33 -6.02
CA ARG A 127 -9.61 6.94 -7.21
C ARG A 127 -9.16 6.29 -8.51
N ILE A 128 -7.87 5.91 -8.61
CA ILE A 128 -7.36 5.15 -9.76
C ILE A 128 -8.08 3.80 -9.85
N LYS A 129 -8.24 3.11 -8.72
CA LYS A 129 -8.89 1.80 -8.68
C LYS A 129 -10.38 1.85 -9.04
N GLU A 130 -11.08 2.92 -8.66
CA GLU A 130 -12.47 3.17 -9.08
C GLU A 130 -12.61 3.49 -10.57
N SER A 131 -11.54 4.00 -11.20
CA SER A 131 -11.55 4.37 -12.62
C SER A 131 -11.15 3.20 -13.55
N ARG A 132 -10.95 2.00 -12.98
CA ARG A 132 -10.43 0.80 -13.65
C ARG A 132 -11.45 -0.34 -13.61
#